data_AF-A0A4E0QJR6-F1
#
_entry.id   AF-A0A4E0QJR6-F1
#
_cell.length_a   1.000
_cell.length_b   1.000
_cell.length_c   1.000
_cell.angle_alpha   90.00
_cell.angle_beta   90.00
_cell.angle_gamma   90.00
#
_symmetry.space_group_name_H-M   'P 1'
#
loop_
_entity.id
_entity.type
_entity.pdbx_description
1 polymer ?
#
loop_
_entity_poly.entity_id
_entity_poly.type
_entity_poly.pdbx_seq_one_letter_code
_entity_poly.pdbx_strand_id
1 'polypeptide(L)' 'MITTPLLEEIYNTQKRLDEEAQHDIEKYVENSQKIMLEIEKKYGLKFKYGKIQGQTLEPLRELTA' A
#
# COMPACT_ATOMS: atom_id res chain seq x y z
N MET A 1 -15.01 -16.32 10.71
CA MET A 1 -16.15 -16.13 11.62
C MET A 1 -15.58 -15.61 12.93
N ILE A 2 -16.00 -14.44 13.39
CA ILE A 2 -15.57 -13.87 14.67
C ILE A 2 -16.31 -14.65 15.75
N THR A 3 -15.58 -15.35 16.62
CA THR A 3 -16.16 -16.36 17.54
C THR A 3 -16.19 -15.91 19.00
N THR A 4 -15.66 -14.73 19.32
CA THR A 4 -15.64 -14.18 20.68
C THR A 4 -15.94 -12.68 20.69
N PRO A 5 -16.54 -12.14 21.78
CA PRO A 5 -16.82 -10.72 21.91
C PRO A 5 -15.57 -9.83 21.75
N LEU A 6 -14.42 -10.29 22.23
CA LEU A 6 -13.16 -9.57 22.09
C LEU A 6 -12.73 -9.44 20.63
N LEU A 7 -12.87 -10.50 19.84
CA LEU A 7 -12.53 -10.46 18.42
C LEU A 7 -13.48 -9.54 17.63
N GLU A 8 -14.74 -9.42 18.08
CA GLU A 8 -15.72 -8.51 17.48
C GLU A 8 -15.38 -7.05 17.77
N GLU A 9 -14.99 -6.74 19.00
CA GLU A 9 -14.55 -5.40 19.38
C GLU A 9 -13.27 -4.98 18.66
N ILE A 10 -12.30 -5.90 18.52
CA ILE A 10 -11.08 -5.66 17.74
C ILE A 10 -11.41 -5.37 16.28
N TYR A 11 -12.29 -6.19 15.67
CA TYR A 11 -12.70 -5.99 14.27
C TYR A 11 -13.42 -4.65 14.06
N ASN A 12 -14.39 -4.32 14.92
CA ASN A 12 -15.14 -3.07 14.83
C ASN A 12 -14.24 -1.85 15.03
N THR A 13 -13.26 -1.96 15.93
CA THR A 13 -12.26 -0.91 16.15
C THR A 13 -11.38 -0.72 14.93
N GLN A 14 -10.88 -1.79 14.32
CA GLN A 14 -10.07 -1.72 13.09
C GLN A 14 -10.86 -1.08 11.96
N LYS A 15 -12.09 -1.52 11.73
CA LYS A 15 -12.98 -0.96 10.70
C LYS A 15 -13.21 0.54 10.89
N ARG A 16 -13.51 0.98 12.12
CA ARG A 16 -13.72 2.40 12.43
C ARG A 16 -12.46 3.22 12.18
N LEU A 17 -11.30 2.71 12.58
CA LEU A 17 -10.02 3.39 12.35
C LEU A 17 -9.69 3.51 10.86
N ASP A 18 -9.98 2.49 10.06
CA ASP A 18 -9.79 2.51 8.60
C ASP A 18 -10.72 3.54 7.92
N GLU A 19 -11.99 3.60 8.36
CA GLU A 19 -12.97 4.60 7.89
C GLU A 19 -12.56 6.03 8.28
N GLU A 20 -12.15 6.26 9.54
CA GLU A 20 -11.67 7.56 10.05
C GLU A 20 -10.39 8.01 9.36
N ALA A 21 -9.49 7.08 9.04
CA ALA A 21 -8.25 7.36 8.32
C ALA A 21 -8.48 7.73 6.84
N GLN A 22 -9.72 7.61 6.34
CA GLN A 22 -10.05 7.71 4.92
C GLN A 22 -9.07 6.89 4.07
N HIS A 23 -8.82 5.65 4.50
CA HIS A 23 -7.73 4.83 3.98
C HIS A 23 -8.02 4.38 2.55
N ASP A 24 -7.68 5.25 1.60
CA ASP A 24 -7.63 4.91 0.18
C ASP A 24 -6.32 4.16 -0.08
N ILE A 25 -6.40 2.83 -0.01
CA ILE A 25 -5.24 1.95 -0.18
C ILE A 25 -4.61 2.12 -1.57
N GLU A 26 -5.41 2.39 -2.60
CA GLU A 26 -4.94 2.61 -3.96
C GLU A 26 -4.08 3.88 -4.01
N LYS A 27 -4.59 4.97 -3.43
CA LYS A 27 -3.88 6.24 -3.31
C LYS A 27 -2.65 6.16 -2.41
N TYR A 28 -2.69 5.35 -1.34
CA TYR A 28 -1.53 5.09 -0.50
C TYR A 28 -0.40 4.40 -1.29
N VAL A 29 -0.75 3.39 -2.09
CA VAL A 29 0.20 2.69 -2.97
C VAL A 29 0.79 3.64 -4.01
N GLU A 30 -0.06 4.43 -4.67
CA GLU A 30 0.37 5.43 -5.66
C GLU A 30 1.35 6.46 -5.05
N ASN A 31 0.99 7.06 -3.91
CA ASN A 31 1.83 8.04 -3.22
C ASN A 31 3.17 7.43 -2.79
N SER A 32 3.14 6.24 -2.21
CA SER A 32 4.35 5.53 -1.77
C SER A 32 5.29 5.25 -2.93
N GLN A 33 4.73 4.86 -4.08
CA GLN A 33 5.49 4.61 -5.28
C GLN A 33 6.12 5.89 -5.84
N LYS A 34 5.36 6.98 -5.91
CA LYS A 34 5.86 8.27 -6.38
C LYS A 34 7.07 8.74 -5.58
N ILE A 35 6.99 8.63 -4.25
CA ILE A 35 8.10 8.96 -3.33
C ILE A 35 9.33 8.10 -3.65
N MET A 36 9.14 6.79 -3.85
CA MET A 36 10.26 5.90 -4.18
C MET A 36 10.93 6.29 -5.51
N LEU A 37 10.15 6.57 -6.56
CA LEU A 37 10.68 7.03 -7.86
C LEU A 37 11.44 8.36 -7.74
N GLU A 38 10.94 9.30 -6.94
CA GLU A 38 11.61 10.58 -6.68
C GLU A 38 12.96 10.37 -5.98
N ILE A 39 13.04 9.45 -5.02
CA ILE A 39 14.28 9.08 -4.32
C ILE A 39 15.26 8.40 -5.29
N GLU A 40 14.81 7.44 -6.09
CA GLU A 40 15.62 6.78 -7.12
C GLU A 40 16.26 7.81 -8.07
N LYS A 41 15.44 8.74 -8.58
CA LYS A 41 15.91 9.81 -9.46
C LYS A 41 16.87 10.77 -8.77
N LYS A 42 16.59 11.15 -7.53
CA LYS A 42 17.39 12.13 -6.77
C LYS A 42 18.79 11.60 -6.45
N TYR A 43 18.92 10.32 -6.15
CA TYR A 43 20.19 9.72 -5.71
C TYR A 43 20.83 8.80 -6.75
N GLY A 44 20.24 8.66 -7.94
CA GLY A 44 20.78 7.81 -9.02
C GLY A 44 20.84 6.33 -8.63
N LEU A 45 19.90 5.86 -7.81
CA LEU A 45 19.85 4.50 -7.29
C LEU A 45 18.60 3.77 -7.77
N LYS A 46 18.61 2.44 -7.71
CA LYS A 46 17.47 1.59 -8.04
C LYS A 46 17.16 0.66 -6.88
N PHE A 47 15.93 0.73 -6.35
CA PHE A 47 15.48 -0.16 -5.30
C PHE A 47 15.15 -1.55 -5.87
N LYS A 48 15.35 -2.57 -5.04
CA LYS A 48 14.93 -3.94 -5.37
C LYS A 48 13.54 -4.17 -4.80
N TYR A 49 12.57 -4.42 -5.67
CA TYR A 49 11.21 -4.78 -5.29
C TYR A 49 11.07 -6.30 -5.20
N GLY A 50 10.18 -6.76 -4.31
CA GLY A 50 9.84 -8.18 -4.17
C GLY A 50 9.19 -8.71 -5.45
N LYS A 51 9.38 -10.01 -5.73
CA LYS A 51 8.68 -10.70 -6.82
C LYS A 51 7.42 -11.36 -6.27
N ILE A 52 6.26 -11.03 -6.80
CA ILE A 52 5.03 -11.81 -6.55
C ILE A 52 4.85 -12.75 -7.74
N GLN A 53 4.83 -14.06 -7.47
CA GLN A 53 4.54 -15.15 -8.43
C GLN A 53 5.00 -14.90 -9.88
N GLY A 54 6.31 -14.77 -10.09
CA GLY A 54 6.88 -14.70 -11.45
C GLY A 54 6.79 -13.34 -12.14
N GLN A 55 6.26 -12.31 -11.48
CA GLN A 55 6.35 -10.92 -11.96
C GLN A 55 7.26 -10.09 -11.05
N THR A 56 8.19 -9.36 -11.66
CA THR A 56 8.88 -8.26 -10.97
C THR A 56 7.85 -7.17 -10.74
N LEU A 57 7.65 -6.76 -9.49
CA LEU A 57 6.93 -5.53 -9.20
C LEU A 57 7.81 -4.37 -9.66
N GLU A 58 7.73 -4.03 -10.95
CA GLU A 58 8.14 -2.71 -11.39
C GLU A 58 7.21 -1.69 -10.70
N PRO A 59 7.69 -0.48 -10.39
CA PRO A 59 6.79 0.61 -10.05
C PRO A 59 5.69 0.66 -11.12
N LEU A 60 4.40 0.68 -10.73
CA LEU A 60 3.28 0.80 -11.66
C LEU A 60 3.59 1.96 -12.61
N ARG A 61 3.89 1.66 -13.88
CA ARG A 61 4.21 2.70 -14.86
C ARG A 61 3.06 3.70 -14.88
N GLU A 62 3.38 4.97 -15.07
CA GLU A 62 2.40 6.01 -15.34
C GLU A 62 1.39 5.46 -16.35
N LEU A 63 0.13 5.32 -15.92
CA LEU A 63 -0.99 5.10 -16.81
C LEU A 63 -1.13 6.38 -17.62
N THR A 64 -0.38 6.48 -18.72
CA THR A 64 -0.63 7.46 -19.76
C THR A 64 -1.96 7.12 -20.39
N ALA A 65 -2.93 8.03 -20.21
CA ALA A 65 -4.22 8.03 -20.90
C ALA A 65 -4.07 8.08 -22.43
#